data_AF-A0A975BEW6-F1
#
_entry.id   AF-A0A975BEW6-F1
#
_cell.length_a   1.000
_cell.length_b   1.000
_cell.length_c   1.000
_cell.angle_alpha   90.00
_cell.angle_beta   90.00
_cell.angle_gamma   90.00
#
_symmetry.space_group_name_H-M   'P 1'
#
loop_
_entity.id
_entity.type
_entity.pdbx_description
1 polymer ?
#
loop_
_entity_poly.entity_id
_entity_poly.type
_entity_poly.pdbx_seq_one_letter_code
_entity_poly.pdbx_strand_id
1 'polypeptide(L)'
;MNTLTNYQIINNKAGKPLFVVIPYDEFQLIQKQFSYEPVLPNEVVGLHIMEDKSLLCAWREYKNILPETMAESMGITIAEYTALEKANILASHMLTKAANVLGIDAELLTE
;
A
#
# COMPACT_ATOMS: atom_id res chain seq x y z
N MET A 1 15.04 -18.82 9.94
CA MET A 1 14.59 -19.94 10.81
C MET A 1 13.19 -19.58 11.28
N ASN A 2 12.18 -20.35 10.88
CA ASN A 2 10.79 -20.15 11.33
C ASN A 2 10.67 -20.62 12.77
N THR A 3 10.72 -19.70 13.72
CA THR A 3 10.18 -19.95 15.06
C THR A 3 8.68 -20.14 14.90
N LEU A 4 8.18 -21.34 15.21
CA LEU A 4 6.75 -21.62 15.31
C LEU A 4 6.13 -20.58 16.23
N THR A 5 5.27 -19.73 15.69
CA THR A 5 4.45 -18.80 16.48
C THR A 5 3.73 -19.63 17.53
N ASN A 6 3.90 -19.31 18.81
CA ASN A 6 3.29 -20.09 19.86
C ASN A 6 1.82 -19.70 19.95
N TYR A 7 0.93 -20.49 19.33
CA TYR A 7 -0.49 -20.17 19.28
C TYR A 7 -1.37 -21.33 19.74
N GLN A 8 -2.52 -21.00 20.30
CA GLN A 8 -3.56 -21.94 20.67
C GLN A 8 -4.80 -21.73 19.79
N ILE A 9 -5.34 -22.81 19.23
CA ILE A 9 -6.60 -22.78 18.48
C ILE A 9 -7.76 -23.13 19.42
N ILE A 10 -8.79 -22.29 19.46
CA ILE A 10 -10.08 -22.58 20.09
C ILE A 10 -11.06 -22.95 18.98
N ASN A 11 -11.54 -24.19 19.00
CA ASN A 11 -12.49 -24.71 18.00
C ASN A 11 -13.94 -24.41 18.40
N ASN A 12 -14.82 -24.28 17.41
CA ASN A 12 -16.26 -24.22 17.61
C ASN A 12 -16.84 -25.60 17.98
N LYS A 13 -18.16 -25.65 18.25
CA LYS A 13 -18.87 -26.91 18.59
C LYS A 13 -18.80 -27.98 17.50
N ALA A 14 -18.50 -27.62 16.25
CA ALA A 14 -18.33 -28.53 15.13
C ALA A 14 -16.86 -28.95 14.92
N GLY A 15 -15.95 -28.59 15.84
CA GLY A 15 -14.53 -28.93 15.77
C GLY A 15 -13.71 -28.08 14.79
N LYS A 16 -14.29 -27.04 14.17
CA LYS A 16 -13.57 -26.15 13.26
C LYS A 16 -12.89 -25.01 14.03
N PRO A 17 -11.67 -24.59 13.64
CA PRO A 17 -11.00 -23.42 14.21
C PRO A 17 -11.92 -22.19 14.20
N LEU A 18 -12.07 -21.54 15.35
CA LEU A 18 -12.87 -20.32 15.49
C LEU A 18 -12.03 -19.14 15.96
N PHE A 19 -11.13 -19.37 16.92
CA PHE A 19 -10.21 -18.35 17.40
C PHE A 19 -8.78 -18.89 17.46
N VAL A 20 -7.82 -17.98 17.32
CA VAL A 20 -6.40 -18.24 17.55
C VAL A 20 -5.94 -17.28 18.65
N VAL A 21 -5.33 -17.83 19.70
CA VAL A 21 -4.78 -17.08 20.83
C VAL A 21 -3.26 -17.12 20.73
N ILE A 22 -2.64 -15.96 20.85
CA ILE A 22 -1.19 -15.78 20.77
C ILE A 22 -0.76 -15.02 22.04
N PRO A 23 0.41 -15.32 22.64
CA PRO A 23 1.01 -14.51 23.69
C PRO A 23 1.06 -13.03 23.30
N TYR A 24 0.81 -12.16 24.27
CA TYR A 24 0.64 -10.73 24.01
C TYR A 24 1.92 -10.06 23.49
N ASP A 25 3.07 -10.49 23.99
CA ASP A 25 4.40 -10.08 23.53
C ASP A 25 4.63 -10.45 22.06
N GLU A 26 4.27 -11.67 21.64
CA GLU A 26 4.31 -12.08 20.24
C GLU A 26 3.34 -11.24 19.37
N PHE A 27 2.12 -11.00 19.84
CA PHE A 27 1.17 -10.12 19.15
C PHE A 27 1.73 -8.70 18.95
N GLN A 28 2.39 -8.14 19.97
CA GLN A 28 3.02 -6.83 19.88
C GLN A 28 4.18 -6.79 18.88
N LEU A 29 4.98 -7.86 18.78
CA LEU A 29 6.05 -7.96 17.79
C LEU A 29 5.48 -8.01 16.37
N ILE A 30 4.45 -8.83 16.16
CA ILE A 30 3.74 -8.93 14.88
C ILE A 30 3.16 -7.56 14.51
N GLN A 31 2.46 -6.88 15.43
CA GLN A 31 1.93 -5.54 15.17
C GLN A 31 3.02 -4.52 14.83
N LYS A 32 4.16 -4.57 15.52
CA LYS A 32 5.30 -3.69 15.20
C LYS A 32 5.82 -3.97 13.79
N GLN A 33 6.02 -5.23 13.40
CA GLN A 33 6.45 -5.56 12.03
C GLN A 33 5.50 -5.01 10.96
N PHE A 34 4.19 -5.14 11.16
CA PHE A 34 3.20 -4.57 10.24
C PHE A 34 3.12 -3.04 10.26
N SER A 35 3.67 -2.38 11.30
CA SER A 35 3.62 -0.93 11.43
C SER A 35 4.83 -0.22 10.81
N TYR A 36 5.94 -0.92 10.58
CA TYR A 36 7.20 -0.32 10.12
C TYR A 36 7.47 -0.48 8.62
N GLU A 37 6.83 -1.43 7.94
CA GLU A 37 7.06 -1.62 6.51
C GLU A 37 5.90 -1.07 5.68
N PRO A 38 6.19 -0.19 4.69
CA PRO A 38 5.20 0.26 3.73
C PRO A 38 4.60 -0.95 2.99
N VAL A 39 3.30 -1.21 3.19
CA VAL A 39 2.63 -2.35 2.57
C VAL A 39 2.20 -1.98 1.16
N LEU A 40 2.74 -2.67 0.16
CA LEU A 40 2.34 -2.52 -1.25
C LEU A 40 1.29 -3.59 -1.61
N PRO A 41 0.04 -3.19 -1.94
CA PRO A 41 -0.99 -4.14 -2.33
C PRO A 41 -0.62 -4.91 -3.60
N ASN A 42 -0.96 -6.20 -3.64
CA ASN A 42 -0.69 -7.05 -4.80
C ASN A 42 -1.32 -6.52 -6.10
N GLU A 43 -2.45 -5.83 -6.02
CA GLU A 43 -3.10 -5.18 -7.15
C GLU A 43 -2.24 -4.05 -7.73
N VAL A 44 -1.62 -3.23 -6.88
CA VAL A 44 -0.70 -2.16 -7.31
C VAL A 44 0.53 -2.77 -7.99
N VAL A 45 1.06 -3.87 -7.44
CA VAL A 45 2.16 -4.63 -8.07
C VAL A 45 1.75 -5.16 -9.45
N GLY A 46 0.55 -5.71 -9.58
CA GLY A 46 0.02 -6.21 -10.85
C GLY A 46 -0.08 -5.10 -11.89
N LEU A 47 -0.65 -3.96 -11.53
CA LEU A 47 -0.75 -2.79 -12.42
C LEU A 47 0.63 -2.28 -12.85
N HIS A 48 1.61 -2.25 -11.94
CA HIS A 48 2.95 -1.78 -12.27
C HIS A 48 3.74 -2.75 -13.15
N ILE A 49 3.79 -4.03 -12.76
CA ILE A 49 4.65 -5.04 -13.40
C ILE A 49 3.99 -5.67 -14.63
N MET A 50 2.67 -5.88 -14.63
CA MET A 50 1.99 -6.59 -15.72
C MET A 50 1.42 -5.63 -16.76
N GLU A 51 1.10 -4.39 -16.38
CA GLU A 51 0.49 -3.39 -17.26
C GLU A 51 1.43 -2.20 -17.56
N ASP A 52 2.69 -2.24 -17.11
CA ASP A 52 3.70 -1.18 -17.28
C ASP A 52 3.20 0.21 -16.84
N LYS A 53 2.30 0.27 -15.86
CA LYS A 53 1.82 1.54 -15.30
C LYS A 53 2.84 2.07 -14.30
N SER A 54 3.03 3.39 -14.26
CA SER A 54 3.81 4.00 -13.17
C SER A 54 3.15 3.70 -11.81
N LEU A 55 3.96 3.64 -10.75
CA LEU A 55 3.44 3.43 -9.38
C LEU A 55 2.38 4.48 -9.01
N LEU A 56 2.55 5.73 -9.46
CA LEU A 56 1.57 6.78 -9.27
C LEU A 56 0.20 6.44 -9.90
N CYS A 57 0.21 5.96 -11.16
CA CYS A 57 -1.00 5.54 -11.86
C CYS A 57 -1.64 4.31 -11.18
N ALA A 58 -0.82 3.32 -10.82
CA ALA A 58 -1.27 2.11 -10.15
C ALA A 58 -1.96 2.41 -8.81
N TRP A 59 -1.37 3.28 -7.98
CA TRP A 59 -1.97 3.71 -6.72
C TRP A 59 -3.26 4.51 -6.91
N ARG A 60 -3.30 5.41 -7.90
CA ARG A 60 -4.50 6.17 -8.22
C ARG A 60 -5.65 5.24 -8.59
N GLU A 61 -5.41 4.25 -9.45
CA GLU A 61 -6.42 3.27 -9.87
C GLU A 61 -6.86 2.37 -8.71
N TYR A 62 -5.93 1.88 -7.90
CA TYR A 62 -6.23 1.11 -6.70
C TYR A 62 -7.15 1.88 -5.72
N LYS A 63 -6.93 3.19 -5.58
CA LYS A 63 -7.77 4.08 -4.75
C LYS A 63 -9.03 4.56 -5.45
N ASN A 64 -9.26 4.18 -6.71
CA ASN A 64 -10.38 4.63 -7.56
C ASN A 64 -10.47 6.16 -7.70
N ILE A 65 -9.32 6.83 -7.78
CA ILE A 65 -9.26 8.28 -7.94
C ILE A 65 -9.20 8.63 -9.43
N LEU A 66 -9.97 9.63 -9.86
CA LEU A 66 -9.90 10.15 -11.23
C LEU A 66 -8.66 11.04 -11.42
N PRO A 67 -8.02 11.04 -12.60
CA PRO A 67 -6.88 11.92 -12.88
C PRO A 67 -7.18 13.41 -12.61
N GLU A 68 -8.42 13.83 -12.87
CA GLU A 68 -8.89 15.21 -12.65
C GLU A 68 -8.91 15.56 -11.16
N THR A 69 -9.53 14.70 -10.34
CA THR A 69 -9.57 14.86 -8.88
C THR A 69 -8.18 14.82 -8.27
N MET A 70 -7.28 13.99 -8.83
CA MET A 70 -5.90 13.91 -8.37
C MET A 70 -5.13 15.20 -8.70
N ALA A 71 -5.26 15.71 -9.93
CA ALA A 71 -4.64 16.96 -10.35
C ALA A 71 -5.13 18.16 -9.50
N GLU A 72 -6.44 18.25 -9.25
CA GLU A 72 -7.05 19.26 -8.37
C GLU A 72 -6.50 19.17 -6.94
N SER A 73 -6.44 17.97 -6.35
CA SER A 73 -5.90 17.75 -5.01
C SER A 73 -4.40 18.07 -4.93
N MET A 74 -3.68 17.82 -6.02
CA MET A 74 -2.29 18.22 -6.19
C MET A 74 -2.12 19.68 -6.62
N GLY A 75 -3.18 20.46 -6.82
CA GLY A 75 -3.10 21.87 -7.26
C GLY A 75 -2.29 22.08 -8.54
N ILE A 76 -2.35 21.12 -9.47
CA ILE A 76 -1.71 21.18 -10.79
C ILE A 76 -2.75 20.99 -11.88
N THR A 77 -2.38 21.25 -13.13
CA THR A 77 -3.27 21.01 -14.26
C THR A 77 -3.37 19.51 -14.59
N ILE A 78 -4.49 19.09 -15.19
CA ILE A 78 -4.69 17.70 -15.64
C ILE A 78 -3.58 17.28 -16.61
N ALA A 79 -3.16 18.17 -17.51
CA ALA A 79 -2.09 17.91 -18.47
C ALA A 79 -0.74 17.66 -17.79
N GLU A 80 -0.39 18.47 -16.78
CA GLU A 80 0.80 18.24 -15.94
C GLU A 80 0.69 16.90 -15.23
N TYR A 81 -0.46 16.58 -14.64
CA TYR A 81 -0.67 15.30 -13.96
C TYR A 81 -0.50 14.10 -14.91
N THR A 82 -1.08 14.14 -16.11
CA THR A 82 -0.92 13.06 -17.11
C THR A 82 0.53 12.91 -17.56
N ALA A 83 1.30 14.01 -17.61
CA ALA A 83 2.73 13.93 -17.89
C ALA A 83 3.51 13.25 -16.76
N LEU A 84 3.13 13.49 -15.50
CA LEU A 84 3.71 12.85 -14.33
C LEU A 84 3.42 11.34 -14.29
N GLU A 85 2.21 10.91 -14.65
CA GLU A 85 1.88 9.47 -14.72
C GLU A 85 2.69 8.72 -15.78
N LYS A 86 3.18 9.43 -16.81
CA LYS A 86 4.07 8.88 -17.83
C LYS A 86 5.55 8.96 -17.46
N ALA A 87 5.90 9.71 -16.42
CA ALA A 87 7.27 9.85 -15.96
C ALA A 87 7.61 8.67 -15.04
N ASN A 88 8.75 8.03 -15.28
CA ASN A 88 9.22 6.94 -14.41
C ASN A 88 9.83 7.46 -13.10
N ILE A 89 10.30 8.72 -13.10
CA ILE A 89 10.94 9.35 -11.94
C ILE A 89 10.29 10.70 -11.71
N LEU A 90 9.70 10.86 -10.53
CA LEU A 90 9.05 12.09 -10.09
C LEU A 90 10.03 12.92 -9.26
N ALA A 91 9.93 14.25 -9.36
CA ALA A 91 10.68 15.14 -8.48
C ALA A 91 10.26 14.94 -7.02
N SER A 92 11.20 15.04 -6.07
CA SER A 92 10.95 14.81 -4.63
C SER A 92 9.73 15.58 -4.09
N HIS A 93 9.59 16.87 -4.42
CA HIS A 93 8.45 17.67 -3.98
C HIS A 93 7.09 17.17 -4.54
N MET A 94 7.08 16.57 -5.74
CA MET A 94 5.89 16.00 -6.36
C MET A 94 5.54 14.64 -5.78
N LEU A 95 6.55 13.82 -5.46
CA LEU A 95 6.38 12.55 -4.74
C LEU A 95 5.70 12.77 -3.40
N THR A 96 6.23 13.67 -2.58
CA THR A 96 5.64 13.99 -1.26
C THR A 96 4.20 14.51 -1.41
N LYS A 97 3.94 15.34 -2.42
CA LYS A 97 2.59 15.87 -2.67
C LYS A 97 1.61 14.76 -3.08
N ALA A 98 2.01 13.89 -3.99
CA ALA A 98 1.20 12.76 -4.43
C ALA A 98 0.95 11.76 -3.31
N ALA A 99 1.98 11.41 -2.54
CA ALA A 99 1.90 10.51 -1.39
C ALA A 99 0.92 11.03 -0.32
N ASN A 100 0.98 12.33 -0.02
CA ASN A 100 0.05 12.96 0.91
C ASN A 100 -1.41 12.88 0.44
N VAL A 101 -1.66 13.08 -0.86
CA VAL A 101 -3.02 12.97 -1.43
C VAL A 101 -3.52 11.52 -1.42
N LEU A 102 -2.64 10.56 -1.71
CA LEU A 102 -2.96 9.13 -1.71
C LEU A 102 -3.05 8.52 -0.30
N GLY A 103 -2.55 9.22 0.71
CA GLY A 103 -2.47 8.74 2.09
C GLY A 103 -1.52 7.55 2.25
N ILE A 104 -0.40 7.58 1.54
CA ILE A 104 0.62 6.51 1.52
C ILE A 104 2.00 7.09 1.83
N ASP A 105 2.97 6.23 2.12
CA ASP A 105 4.37 6.62 2.20
C ASP A 105 4.91 6.98 0.81
N ALA A 106 5.77 8.01 0.73
CA ALA A 106 6.40 8.40 -0.53
C ALA A 106 7.35 7.32 -1.07
N GLU A 107 7.88 6.46 -0.21
CA GLU A 107 8.68 5.28 -0.60
C GLU A 107 7.90 4.29 -1.48
N LEU A 108 6.56 4.28 -1.39
CA LEU A 108 5.70 3.42 -2.21
C LEU A 108 5.48 3.94 -3.64
N LEU A 109 6.04 5.10 -3.97
CA LEU A 109 6.01 5.72 -5.29
C LEU A 109 7.38 5.75 -5.97
N THR A 110 8.41 5.20 -5.32
CA THR A 110 9.77 5.10 -5.84
C THR A 110 10.09 3.65 -6.22
N GLU A 111 10.73 3.46 -7.38
CA GLU A 111 11.33 2.17 -7.80
C GLU A 111 12.58 1.82 -7.00
#